data_AF-A0A6C0GFI8-F1
#
_entry.id   AF-A0A6C0GFI8-F1
#
_cell.length_a   1.000
_cell.length_b   1.000
_cell.length_c   1.000
_cell.angle_alpha   90.00
_cell.angle_beta   90.00
_cell.angle_gamma   90.00
#
_symmetry.space_group_name_H-M   'P 1'
#
loop_
_entity.id
_entity.type
_entity.pdbx_description
1 polymer ?
#
loop_
_entity_poly.entity_id
_entity_poly.type
_entity_poly.pdbx_seq_one_letter_code
_entity_poly.pdbx_strand_id
1 'polypeptide(L)'
;MKYLLLAITLASLLCCCESGKRQDNTNAQVKVDNPDRKSSKDTIIVKRLTTLRFSLFWPAFRRAVMEQDTATILRLTHFPFETRGESDDDPVVRYEQADFLRLYPLLFSQPTGLNSEGEETELDLVRTTAKSDSLRPTEDFARLGALEFRKIDEHWKFAFAYLTDETIEKMKKK
;
A
#
# COMPACT_ATOMS: atom_id res chain seq x y z
N MET A 1 17.54 27.16 -26.42
CA MET A 1 18.58 27.99 -25.78
C MET A 1 19.71 27.06 -25.36
N LYS A 2 20.89 27.26 -25.97
CA LYS A 2 22.09 26.46 -25.75
C LYS A 2 22.86 27.05 -24.57
N TYR A 3 23.14 26.25 -23.54
CA TYR A 3 24.28 26.52 -22.66
C TYR A 3 25.07 25.24 -22.47
N LEU A 4 26.37 25.46 -22.57
CA LEU A 4 27.46 24.56 -22.89
C LEU A 4 28.48 24.77 -21.78
N LEU A 5 29.04 23.68 -21.24
CA LEU A 5 30.37 23.57 -20.60
C LEU A 5 30.67 24.43 -19.35
N LEU A 6 31.10 23.80 -18.24
CA LEU A 6 32.53 23.76 -17.83
C LEU A 6 32.79 22.98 -16.50
N ALA A 7 33.87 22.17 -16.53
CA ALA A 7 34.90 21.86 -15.50
C ALA A 7 34.49 21.49 -14.04
N ILE A 8 34.80 20.28 -13.53
CA ILE A 8 36.08 19.73 -13.01
C ILE A 8 36.62 20.47 -11.77
N THR A 9 36.65 19.79 -10.61
CA THR A 9 37.81 19.83 -9.69
C THR A 9 37.97 18.51 -8.93
N LEU A 10 39.20 17.99 -9.03
CA LEU A 10 39.83 16.86 -8.37
C LEU A 10 40.39 17.33 -7.00
N ALA A 11 40.29 16.52 -5.93
CA ALA A 11 41.21 16.61 -4.79
C ALA A 11 41.19 15.31 -3.97
N SER A 12 42.24 14.52 -4.16
CA SER A 12 42.69 13.43 -3.30
C SER A 12 43.54 13.99 -2.15
N LEU A 13 43.43 13.42 -0.95
CA LEU A 13 44.53 13.47 0.02
C LEU A 13 44.49 12.29 1.00
N LEU A 14 45.62 11.59 1.00
CA LEU A 14 46.03 10.52 1.88
C LEU A 14 46.25 11.02 3.31
N CYS A 15 46.01 10.16 4.29
CA CYS A 15 46.85 10.11 5.48
C CYS A 15 46.92 8.66 5.98
N CYS A 16 48.09 8.04 5.80
CA CYS A 16 48.54 6.84 6.49
C CYS A 16 49.24 7.25 7.79
N CYS A 17 49.01 6.51 8.86
CA CYS A 17 49.88 6.25 10.03
C CYS A 17 48.99 5.54 11.07
N GLU A 18 49.39 4.55 11.87
CA GLU A 18 50.65 3.84 12.05
C GLU A 18 50.33 2.64 12.96
N SER A 19 51.11 1.56 12.81
CA SER A 19 50.94 0.30 13.51
C SER A 19 51.33 0.39 15.00
N GLY A 20 50.41 0.02 15.89
CA GLY A 20 50.69 -0.23 17.31
C GLY A 20 50.34 -1.67 17.70
N LYS A 21 51.36 -2.52 17.90
CA LYS A 21 51.22 -3.81 18.60
C LYS A 21 51.38 -3.58 20.11
N ARG A 22 50.44 -4.01 20.96
CA ARG A 22 50.71 -4.81 22.19
C ARG A 22 49.42 -5.31 22.85
N GLN A 23 49.55 -6.49 23.45
CA GLN A 23 48.57 -7.35 24.12
C GLN A 23 47.81 -6.65 25.26
N ASP A 24 46.59 -7.13 25.55
CA ASP A 24 46.35 -7.86 26.80
C ASP A 24 44.99 -8.60 26.80
N ASN A 25 45.05 -9.83 27.31
CA ASN A 25 43.92 -10.69 27.59
C ASN A 25 43.04 -10.06 28.68
N THR A 26 41.79 -9.74 28.35
CA THR A 26 40.74 -9.63 29.35
C THR A 26 39.51 -10.37 28.84
N ASN A 27 39.22 -11.45 29.56
CA ASN A 27 38.00 -12.23 29.45
C ASN A 27 36.81 -11.31 29.80
N ALA A 28 36.19 -10.72 28.79
CA ALA A 28 34.94 -9.99 28.90
C ALA A 28 33.97 -10.67 27.94
N GLN A 29 32.89 -11.24 28.50
CA GLN A 29 31.72 -11.63 27.72
C GLN A 29 31.29 -10.42 26.90
N VAL A 30 31.57 -10.48 25.60
CA VAL A 30 30.93 -9.63 24.61
C VAL A 30 29.45 -9.99 24.67
N LYS A 31 28.70 -9.19 25.42
CA LYS A 31 27.28 -9.05 25.21
C LYS A 31 27.14 -8.58 23.78
N VAL A 32 26.78 -9.50 22.90
CA VAL A 32 26.43 -9.19 21.52
C VAL A 32 25.24 -8.24 21.62
N ASP A 33 25.52 -6.95 21.51
CA ASP A 33 24.50 -5.93 21.38
C ASP A 33 23.78 -6.24 20.08
N ASN A 34 22.63 -6.90 20.22
CA ASN A 34 21.75 -7.24 19.13
C ASN A 34 21.24 -5.93 18.50
N PRO A 35 21.65 -5.58 17.27
CA PRO A 35 21.27 -4.31 16.64
C PRO A 35 19.78 -4.24 16.27
N ASP A 36 19.02 -5.32 16.45
CA ASP A 36 17.64 -5.44 15.99
C ASP A 36 16.55 -4.99 16.99
N ARG A 37 16.92 -4.38 18.12
CA ARG A 37 15.91 -3.81 19.02
C ARG A 37 15.47 -2.43 18.54
N LYS A 38 14.76 -2.38 17.39
CA LYS A 38 13.95 -1.21 16.99
C LYS A 38 13.20 -0.74 18.23
N SER A 39 13.44 0.50 18.64
CA SER A 39 12.92 1.05 19.88
C SER A 39 11.39 0.95 19.88
N SER A 40 10.81 0.42 20.96
CA SER A 40 9.35 0.32 21.13
C SER A 40 8.64 1.67 20.89
N LYS A 41 9.34 2.80 21.12
CA LYS A 41 8.84 4.14 20.82
C LYS A 41 8.68 4.42 19.31
N ASP A 42 9.59 3.91 18.47
CA ASP A 42 9.54 4.14 17.03
C ASP A 42 8.35 3.40 16.41
N THR A 43 8.11 2.16 16.84
CA THR A 43 6.94 1.37 16.42
C THR A 43 5.63 2.07 16.79
N ILE A 44 5.54 2.69 17.97
CA ILE A 44 4.35 3.43 18.40
C ILE A 44 4.13 4.68 17.53
N ILE A 45 5.20 5.43 17.21
CA ILE A 45 5.12 6.63 16.39
C ILE A 45 4.69 6.28 14.96
N VAL A 46 5.32 5.29 14.35
CA VAL A 46 5.01 4.83 12.99
C VAL A 46 3.56 4.36 12.90
N LYS A 47 3.12 3.50 13.84
CA LYS A 47 1.73 3.03 13.89
C LYS A 47 0.74 4.20 13.98
N ARG A 48 1.01 5.17 14.86
CA ARG A 48 0.13 6.34 15.05
C ARG A 48 0.08 7.22 13.79
N LEU A 49 1.21 7.47 13.15
CA LEU A 49 1.28 8.25 11.92
C LEU A 49 0.54 7.56 10.78
N THR A 50 0.68 6.24 10.67
CA THR A 50 -0.05 5.48 9.66
C THR A 50 -1.55 5.55 9.87
N THR A 51 -2.04 5.31 11.09
CA THR A 51 -3.48 5.41 11.40
C THR A 51 -4.01 6.81 11.08
N LEU A 52 -3.26 7.87 11.40
CA LEU A 52 -3.64 9.25 11.09
C LEU A 52 -3.71 9.52 9.58
N ARG A 53 -2.78 8.99 8.79
CA ARG A 53 -2.83 9.18 7.33
C ARG A 53 -3.94 8.36 6.69
N PHE A 54 -4.21 7.15 7.18
CA PHE A 54 -5.32 6.35 6.70
C PHE A 54 -6.67 7.00 7.00
N SER A 55 -6.82 7.64 8.17
CA SER A 55 -8.05 8.35 8.52
C SER A 55 -8.33 9.58 7.67
N LEU A 56 -7.33 10.12 6.97
CA LEU A 56 -7.52 11.15 5.93
C LEU A 56 -7.88 10.53 4.57
N PHE A 57 -7.25 9.41 4.21
CA PHE A 57 -7.49 8.71 2.96
C PHE A 57 -8.91 8.13 2.88
N TRP A 58 -9.33 7.38 3.89
CA TRP A 58 -10.57 6.59 3.84
C TRP A 58 -11.82 7.43 3.59
N PRO A 59 -12.08 8.54 4.31
CA PRO A 59 -13.25 9.38 4.05
C PRO A 59 -13.25 9.99 2.65
N ALA A 60 -12.07 10.34 2.10
CA ALA A 60 -11.95 10.87 0.75
C ALA A 60 -12.28 9.81 -0.30
N PHE A 61 -11.74 8.60 -0.15
CA PHE A 61 -12.04 7.48 -1.04
C PHE A 61 -13.52 7.10 -0.97
N ARG A 62 -14.06 6.89 0.24
CA ARG A 62 -15.47 6.54 0.47
C ARG A 62 -16.42 7.56 -0.17
N ARG A 63 -16.18 8.85 0.04
CA ARG A 63 -17.00 9.91 -0.56
C ARG A 63 -16.94 9.84 -2.09
N ALA A 64 -15.74 9.69 -2.67
CA ALA A 64 -15.59 9.60 -4.11
C ALA A 64 -16.34 8.41 -4.71
N VAL A 65 -16.32 7.26 -4.03
CA VAL A 65 -17.12 6.08 -4.42
C VAL A 65 -18.62 6.38 -4.37
N MET A 66 -19.10 6.99 -3.28
CA MET A 66 -20.53 7.30 -3.10
C MET A 66 -21.06 8.36 -4.08
N GLU A 67 -20.23 9.34 -4.43
CA GLU A 67 -20.56 10.43 -5.35
C GLU A 67 -20.24 10.09 -6.81
N GLN A 68 -19.68 8.89 -7.07
CA GLN A 68 -19.19 8.48 -8.40
C GLN A 68 -18.16 9.46 -8.99
N ASP A 69 -17.38 10.15 -8.14
CA ASP A 69 -16.30 11.05 -8.54
C ASP A 69 -15.12 10.26 -9.09
N THR A 70 -15.24 9.94 -10.37
CA THR A 70 -14.28 9.11 -11.11
C THR A 70 -12.89 9.73 -11.13
N ALA A 71 -12.78 11.06 -11.17
CA ALA A 71 -11.50 11.75 -11.17
C ALA A 71 -10.76 11.56 -9.83
N THR A 72 -11.48 11.68 -8.71
CA THR A 72 -10.90 11.40 -7.39
C THR A 72 -10.59 9.93 -7.20
N ILE A 73 -11.46 9.01 -7.64
CA ILE A 73 -11.20 7.56 -7.60
C ILE A 73 -9.88 7.24 -8.32
N LEU A 74 -9.73 7.68 -9.57
CA LEU A 74 -8.50 7.44 -10.35
C LEU A 74 -7.26 8.01 -9.66
N ARG A 75 -7.36 9.18 -9.02
CA ARG A 75 -6.24 9.78 -8.28
C ARG A 75 -5.88 9.01 -7.00
N LEU A 76 -6.86 8.39 -6.36
CA LEU A 76 -6.69 7.59 -5.13
C LEU A 76 -6.34 6.13 -5.42
N THR A 77 -6.47 5.67 -6.66
CA THR A 77 -6.06 4.34 -7.11
C THR A 77 -4.57 4.31 -7.49
N HIS A 78 -3.91 3.18 -7.22
CA HIS A 78 -2.58 2.88 -7.75
C HIS A 78 -2.70 2.12 -9.07
N PHE A 79 -1.90 2.52 -10.06
CA PHE A 79 -1.87 1.90 -11.37
C PHE A 79 -0.46 1.34 -11.69
N PRO A 80 -0.35 0.17 -12.35
CA PRO A 80 -1.46 -0.68 -12.81
C PRO A 80 -2.26 -1.26 -11.63
N PHE A 81 -3.58 -1.22 -11.72
CA PHE A 81 -4.46 -1.76 -10.68
C PHE A 81 -4.48 -3.28 -10.81
N GLU A 82 -4.34 -3.98 -9.70
CA GLU A 82 -4.22 -5.44 -9.71
C GLU A 82 -5.51 -6.11 -9.23
N THR A 83 -5.87 -7.25 -9.81
CA THR A 83 -6.92 -8.11 -9.28
C THR A 83 -6.53 -9.57 -9.31
N ARG A 84 -7.26 -10.39 -8.55
CA ARG A 84 -7.24 -11.85 -8.65
C ARG A 84 -8.66 -12.40 -8.47
N GLY A 85 -8.92 -13.61 -8.94
CA GLY A 85 -10.14 -14.34 -8.60
C GLY A 85 -10.18 -14.81 -7.14
N GLU A 86 -11.19 -15.60 -6.81
CA GLU A 86 -11.44 -16.12 -5.46
C GLU A 86 -10.45 -17.20 -5.04
N SER A 87 -9.89 -17.94 -6.00
CA SER A 87 -8.90 -18.98 -5.75
C SER A 87 -7.50 -18.37 -5.57
N ASP A 88 -6.71 -18.99 -4.70
CA ASP A 88 -5.30 -18.61 -4.55
C ASP A 88 -4.47 -18.88 -5.81
N ASP A 89 -4.91 -19.85 -6.62
CA ASP A 89 -4.29 -20.23 -7.89
C ASP A 89 -4.69 -19.32 -9.07
N ASP A 90 -5.70 -18.46 -8.88
CA ASP A 90 -6.11 -17.55 -9.94
C ASP A 90 -4.99 -16.56 -10.27
N PRO A 91 -4.76 -16.26 -11.57
CA PRO A 91 -3.70 -15.35 -11.95
C PRO A 91 -4.02 -13.92 -11.53
N VAL A 92 -2.96 -13.15 -11.20
CA VAL A 92 -3.08 -11.70 -11.04
C VAL A 92 -3.26 -11.05 -12.41
N VAL A 93 -4.32 -10.24 -12.56
CA VAL A 93 -4.61 -9.45 -13.76
C VAL A 93 -4.33 -7.97 -13.47
N ARG A 94 -3.77 -7.25 -14.45
CA ARG A 94 -3.42 -5.83 -14.34
C ARG A 94 -4.29 -4.98 -15.25
N TYR A 95 -4.78 -3.87 -14.72
CA TYR A 95 -5.62 -2.92 -15.41
C TYR A 95 -4.97 -1.55 -15.43
N GLU A 96 -4.81 -0.98 -16.62
CA GLU A 96 -4.51 0.44 -16.77
C GLU A 96 -5.76 1.28 -16.49
N GLN A 97 -5.59 2.59 -16.36
CA GLN A 97 -6.68 3.51 -15.99
C GLN A 97 -7.96 3.33 -16.83
N ALA A 98 -7.82 3.20 -18.15
CA ALA A 98 -8.96 3.05 -19.05
C ALA A 98 -9.72 1.74 -18.82
N ASP A 99 -9.00 0.63 -18.60
CA ASP A 99 -9.61 -0.69 -18.38
C ASP A 99 -10.21 -0.80 -16.97
N PHE A 100 -9.58 -0.15 -15.98
CA PHE A 100 -10.09 -0.05 -14.63
C PHE A 100 -11.47 0.62 -14.58
N LEU A 101 -11.72 1.66 -15.40
CA LEU A 101 -13.04 2.30 -15.44
C LEU A 101 -14.14 1.35 -15.96
N ARG A 102 -13.79 0.35 -16.77
CA ARG A 102 -14.75 -0.70 -17.19
C ARG A 102 -15.00 -1.71 -16.08
N LEU A 103 -13.97 -2.05 -15.30
CA LEU A 103 -14.03 -2.94 -14.15
C LEU A 103 -14.80 -2.33 -12.97
N TYR A 104 -14.55 -1.05 -12.68
CA TYR A 104 -15.02 -0.35 -11.49
C TYR A 104 -16.51 -0.57 -11.16
N PRO A 105 -17.47 -0.35 -12.08
CA PRO A 105 -18.88 -0.56 -11.75
C PRO A 105 -19.21 -2.03 -11.46
N LEU A 106 -18.51 -2.98 -12.08
CA LEU A 106 -18.72 -4.40 -11.84
C LEU A 106 -18.20 -4.81 -10.46
N LEU A 107 -16.97 -4.38 -10.13
CA LEU A 107 -16.34 -4.60 -8.83
C LEU A 107 -17.25 -4.13 -7.69
N PHE A 108 -17.77 -2.91 -7.77
CA PHE A 108 -18.60 -2.37 -6.70
C PHE A 108 -20.02 -2.97 -6.64
N SER A 109 -20.46 -3.64 -7.70
CA SER A 109 -21.75 -4.36 -7.75
C SER A 109 -21.66 -5.82 -7.33
N GLN A 110 -20.44 -6.35 -7.15
CA GLN A 110 -20.27 -7.75 -6.79
C GLN A 110 -20.67 -7.98 -5.32
N PRO A 111 -21.19 -9.18 -4.99
CA PRO A 111 -21.46 -9.55 -3.61
C PRO A 111 -20.17 -9.64 -2.81
N THR A 112 -20.23 -9.33 -1.52
CA THR A 112 -19.05 -9.30 -0.64
C THR A 112 -18.60 -10.68 -0.18
N GLY A 113 -19.47 -11.68 -0.29
CA GLY A 113 -19.27 -13.01 0.28
C GLY A 113 -19.25 -13.05 1.82
N LEU A 114 -19.52 -11.93 2.51
CA LEU A 114 -19.50 -11.86 3.98
C LEU A 114 -20.81 -12.29 4.64
N ASN A 115 -21.91 -12.33 3.88
CA ASN A 115 -23.20 -12.80 4.37
C ASN A 115 -23.72 -13.97 3.51
N SER A 116 -24.49 -14.85 4.14
CA SER A 116 -25.03 -16.06 3.50
C SER A 116 -26.15 -15.77 2.49
N GLU A 117 -26.74 -14.58 2.56
CA GLU A 117 -27.86 -14.17 1.71
C GLU A 117 -27.38 -13.50 0.40
N GLY A 118 -26.11 -13.10 0.32
CA GLY A 118 -25.51 -12.53 -0.89
C GLY A 118 -26.03 -11.15 -1.28
N GLU A 119 -26.80 -10.49 -0.41
CA GLU A 119 -27.48 -9.23 -0.71
C GLU A 119 -26.58 -8.00 -0.58
N GLU A 120 -25.49 -8.08 0.20
CA GLU A 120 -24.60 -6.94 0.43
C GLU A 120 -23.50 -6.90 -0.63
N THR A 121 -23.39 -5.76 -1.31
CA THR A 121 -22.34 -5.51 -2.31
C THR A 121 -21.12 -4.81 -1.73
N GLU A 122 -19.99 -4.82 -2.46
CA GLU A 122 -18.81 -4.04 -2.07
C GLU A 122 -19.12 -2.54 -1.93
N LEU A 123 -20.05 -2.00 -2.74
CA LEU A 123 -20.53 -0.64 -2.59
C LEU A 123 -21.26 -0.42 -1.25
N ASP A 124 -22.05 -1.39 -0.80
CA ASP A 124 -22.76 -1.32 0.47
C ASP A 124 -21.77 -1.33 1.65
N LEU A 125 -20.72 -2.17 1.61
CA LEU A 125 -19.65 -2.12 2.62
C LEU A 125 -18.97 -0.75 2.69
N VAL A 126 -18.64 -0.16 1.54
CA VAL A 126 -18.05 1.20 1.51
C VAL A 126 -19.04 2.21 2.11
N ARG A 127 -20.33 2.09 1.81
CA ARG A 127 -21.37 2.98 2.31
C ARG A 127 -21.54 2.83 3.83
N THR A 128 -21.55 1.63 4.38
CA THR A 128 -21.79 1.38 5.81
C THR A 128 -20.55 1.62 6.68
N THR A 129 -19.35 1.49 6.12
CA THR A 129 -18.09 1.62 6.86
C THR A 129 -17.63 3.08 6.97
N ALA A 130 -18.30 3.89 7.78
CA ALA A 130 -17.98 5.32 7.90
C ALA A 130 -16.64 5.62 8.60
N LYS A 131 -16.27 4.82 9.60
CA LYS A 131 -15.07 5.06 10.43
C LYS A 131 -13.87 4.28 9.89
N SER A 132 -12.73 4.96 9.71
CA SER A 132 -11.48 4.34 9.23
C SER A 132 -10.95 3.26 10.18
N ASP A 133 -11.15 3.42 11.48
CA ASP A 133 -10.64 2.50 12.50
C ASP A 133 -11.29 1.11 12.41
N SER A 134 -12.48 1.01 11.79
CA SER A 134 -13.16 -0.26 11.55
C SER A 134 -12.37 -1.16 10.60
N LEU A 135 -11.55 -0.59 9.71
CA LEU A 135 -10.70 -1.35 8.78
C LEU A 135 -9.40 -1.84 9.42
N ARG A 136 -9.10 -1.41 10.66
CA ARG A 136 -7.91 -1.79 11.42
C ARG A 136 -6.60 -1.71 10.59
N PRO A 137 -6.28 -0.56 9.98
CA PRO A 137 -5.11 -0.42 9.13
C PRO A 137 -3.82 -0.81 9.89
N THR A 138 -2.94 -1.55 9.23
CA THR A 138 -1.56 -1.80 9.65
C THR A 138 -0.65 -0.66 9.18
N GLU A 139 0.67 -0.84 9.19
CA GLU A 139 1.65 0.16 8.74
C GLU A 139 1.51 0.51 7.25
N ASP A 140 1.13 -0.45 6.43
CA ASP A 140 1.14 -0.37 4.97
C ASP A 140 -0.05 -1.04 4.28
N PHE A 141 -0.98 -1.63 5.04
CA PHE A 141 -2.10 -2.39 4.52
C PHE A 141 -3.41 -2.10 5.26
N ALA A 142 -4.52 -2.06 4.51
CA ALA A 142 -5.87 -2.08 5.06
C ALA A 142 -6.79 -2.81 4.08
N ARG A 143 -7.87 -3.41 4.59
CA ARG A 143 -8.82 -4.17 3.76
C ARG A 143 -10.26 -3.94 4.19
N LEU A 144 -11.15 -3.90 3.21
CA LEU A 144 -12.59 -3.90 3.39
C LEU A 144 -13.22 -4.81 2.34
N GLY A 145 -13.81 -5.93 2.75
CA GLY A 145 -14.34 -6.93 1.81
C GLY A 145 -13.25 -7.42 0.84
N ALA A 146 -13.56 -7.34 -0.45
CA ALA A 146 -12.64 -7.64 -1.53
C ALA A 146 -11.64 -6.50 -1.85
N LEU A 147 -11.77 -5.32 -1.24
CA LEU A 147 -10.98 -4.12 -1.55
C LEU A 147 -9.73 -4.04 -0.67
N GLU A 148 -8.56 -3.95 -1.31
CA GLU A 148 -7.30 -3.77 -0.60
C GLU A 148 -6.68 -2.39 -0.86
N PHE A 149 -6.24 -1.79 0.24
CA PHE A 149 -5.55 -0.51 0.26
C PHE A 149 -4.12 -0.73 0.71
N ARG A 150 -3.18 -0.08 0.02
CA ARG A 150 -1.75 -0.18 0.32
C ARG A 150 -1.13 1.18 0.47
N LYS A 151 -0.12 1.30 1.32
CA LYS A 151 0.73 2.49 1.42
C LYS A 151 1.85 2.38 0.39
N ILE A 152 1.84 3.28 -0.59
CA ILE A 152 2.80 3.34 -1.70
C ILE A 152 3.40 4.74 -1.72
N ASP A 153 4.72 4.83 -1.66
CA ASP A 153 5.46 6.10 -1.57
C ASP A 153 4.90 7.04 -0.50
N GLU A 154 4.68 6.53 0.70
CA GLU A 154 4.10 7.25 1.85
C GLU A 154 2.62 7.66 1.75
N HIS A 155 1.93 7.29 0.67
CA HIS A 155 0.52 7.61 0.41
C HIS A 155 -0.35 6.36 0.37
N TRP A 156 -1.52 6.41 1.00
CA TRP A 156 -2.50 5.34 0.87
C TRP A 156 -3.17 5.37 -0.50
N LYS A 157 -3.31 4.18 -1.09
CA LYS A 157 -3.89 3.97 -2.41
C LYS A 157 -4.81 2.77 -2.41
N PHE A 158 -5.87 2.83 -3.21
CA PHE A 158 -6.62 1.64 -3.61
C PHE A 158 -5.81 0.88 -4.66
N ALA A 159 -5.35 -0.33 -4.35
CA ALA A 159 -4.28 -0.97 -5.11
C ALA A 159 -4.64 -2.35 -5.65
N PHE A 160 -5.58 -3.04 -5.00
CA PHE A 160 -5.92 -4.40 -5.37
C PHE A 160 -7.38 -4.72 -5.05
N ALA A 161 -8.00 -5.60 -5.84
CA ALA A 161 -9.28 -6.20 -5.48
C ALA A 161 -9.40 -7.68 -5.86
N TYR A 162 -10.16 -8.44 -5.06
CA TYR A 162 -10.61 -9.78 -5.44
C TYR A 162 -11.88 -9.69 -6.26
N LEU A 163 -11.98 -10.49 -7.32
CA LEU A 163 -13.14 -10.55 -8.19
C LEU A 163 -13.83 -11.89 -8.04
N THR A 164 -15.16 -11.87 -7.99
CA THR A 164 -15.95 -13.10 -8.11
C THR A 164 -15.86 -13.66 -9.52
N ASP A 165 -16.06 -14.97 -9.68
CA ASP A 165 -16.11 -15.62 -11.00
C ASP A 165 -17.12 -14.95 -11.93
N GLU A 166 -18.28 -14.55 -11.39
CA GLU A 166 -19.31 -13.83 -12.13
C GLU A 166 -18.79 -12.49 -12.68
N THR A 167 -18.05 -11.74 -11.87
CA THR A 167 -17.47 -10.45 -12.25
C THR A 167 -16.40 -10.62 -13.33
N ILE A 168 -15.56 -11.65 -13.21
CA ILE A 168 -14.57 -12.02 -14.22
C ILE A 168 -15.25 -12.35 -15.55
N GLU A 169 -16.31 -13.15 -15.53
CA GLU A 169 -17.07 -13.51 -16.74
C GLU A 169 -17.78 -12.30 -17.38
N LYS A 170 -18.29 -11.35 -16.58
CA LYS A 170 -18.85 -10.09 -17.09
C LYS A 170 -17.80 -9.22 -17.76
N MET A 171 -16.56 -9.20 -17.25
CA MET A 171 -15.45 -8.46 -17.86
C MET A 171 -15.03 -9.02 -19.21
N LYS A 172 -15.11 -10.33 -19.43
CA LYS A 172 -14.77 -10.98 -20.71
C LYS A 172 -15.78 -10.70 -21.84
N LYS A 173 -17.03 -10.34 -21.49
CA LYS A 173 -18.15 -10.18 -22.45
C LYS A 173 -18.31 -8.75 -23.00
N LYS A 174 -17.52 -7.79 -22.52
CA LYS A 174 -17.57 -6.37 -22.94
C LYS A 174 -16.34 -6.00 -23.74
#